data_AF-A0A1I5RJ55-F1
#
_entry.id   AF-A0A1I5RJ55-F1
#
_cell.length_a   1.000
_cell.length_b   1.000
_cell.length_c   1.000
_cell.angle_alpha   90.00
_cell.angle_beta   90.00
_cell.angle_gamma   90.00
#
_symmetry.space_group_name_H-M   'P 1'
#
loop_
_entity.id
_entity.type
_entity.pdbx_description
1 polymer ?
#
loop_
_entity_poly.entity_id
_entity_poly.type
_entity_poly.pdbx_seq_one_letter_code
_entity_poly.pdbx_strand_id
1 'polypeptide(L)'
;MSGFVAVQPIVNADEEIYGYELLYRASEEHDFMKEDPDTATFDVVSKGLLCINPDTVTGPHPAFFNFTEQSLLERLPLSLPASKITVEILEDIKGSDEMVEVLRELKESGYQIALDDFVLDHSNEMFLPFADIIKVDWQNSSSANLERIIESRRLYDFYLLAEKLESAAEFQKAKSMGFTLFQGYYFGCPQLMK
;
A
#
# COMPACT_ATOMS: atom_id res chain seq x y z
N MET A 1 -20.01 -1.60 15.49
CA MET A 1 -19.31 -0.46 14.85
C MET A 1 -19.77 -0.42 13.41
N SER A 2 -20.28 0.70 12.93
CA SER A 2 -20.62 0.91 11.51
C SER A 2 -19.48 1.72 10.89
N GLY A 3 -18.46 1.03 10.39
CA GLY A 3 -17.44 1.63 9.54
C GLY A 3 -17.65 1.17 8.11
N PHE A 4 -17.22 1.98 7.15
CA PHE A 4 -17.28 1.64 5.73
C PHE A 4 -15.89 1.34 5.21
N VAL A 5 -15.82 0.56 4.14
CA VAL A 5 -14.55 0.31 3.45
C VAL A 5 -14.68 0.74 2.02
N ALA A 6 -13.80 1.64 1.62
CA ALA A 6 -13.59 1.95 0.23
C ALA A 6 -12.54 0.99 -0.34
N VAL A 7 -12.76 0.56 -1.59
CA VAL A 7 -11.81 -0.28 -2.31
C VAL A 7 -11.28 0.45 -3.51
N GLN A 8 -9.98 0.40 -3.74
CA GLN A 8 -9.37 1.02 -4.91
C GLN A 8 -8.56 -0.01 -5.72
N PRO A 9 -8.80 -0.15 -7.03
CA PRO A 9 -8.08 -1.11 -7.84
C PRO A 9 -6.62 -0.70 -8.05
N ILE A 10 -5.74 -1.69 -7.97
CA ILE A 10 -4.35 -1.64 -8.42
C ILE A 10 -4.27 -2.51 -9.68
N VAL A 11 -3.71 -1.97 -10.75
CA VAL A 11 -3.61 -2.65 -12.05
C VAL A 11 -2.17 -2.88 -12.48
N ASN A 12 -1.95 -3.84 -13.37
CA ASN A 12 -0.67 -4.06 -14.02
C ASN A 12 -0.51 -3.18 -15.28
N ALA A 13 0.61 -3.35 -15.98
CA ALA A 13 0.93 -2.59 -17.20
C ALA A 13 -0.03 -2.83 -18.38
N ASP A 14 -0.82 -3.90 -18.35
CA ASP A 14 -1.84 -4.26 -19.33
C ASP A 14 -3.26 -3.86 -18.88
N GLU A 15 -3.36 -3.05 -17.81
CA GLU A 15 -4.60 -2.58 -17.19
C GLU A 15 -5.47 -3.70 -16.59
N GLU A 16 -4.87 -4.87 -16.32
CA GLU A 16 -5.54 -5.96 -15.63
C GLU A 16 -5.43 -5.78 -14.11
N ILE A 17 -6.48 -6.16 -13.37
CA ILE A 17 -6.50 -6.07 -11.91
C ILE A 17 -5.39 -6.94 -11.31
N TYR A 18 -4.44 -6.29 -10.62
CA TYR A 18 -3.45 -6.95 -9.80
C TYR A 18 -4.00 -7.21 -8.39
N GLY A 19 -4.59 -6.20 -7.78
CA GLY A 19 -5.02 -6.19 -6.38
C GLY A 19 -5.98 -5.06 -6.08
N TYR A 20 -6.38 -4.95 -4.81
CA TYR A 20 -7.16 -3.82 -4.33
C TYR A 20 -6.59 -3.31 -3.02
N GLU A 21 -6.50 -2.00 -2.88
CA GLU A 21 -6.24 -1.36 -1.60
C GLU A 21 -7.55 -1.19 -0.84
N LEU A 22 -7.53 -1.53 0.45
CA LEU A 22 -8.67 -1.42 1.35
C LEU A 22 -8.50 -0.22 2.27
N LEU A 23 -9.37 0.75 2.07
CA LEU A 23 -9.33 2.06 2.71
C LEU A 23 -10.51 2.20 3.66
N TYR A 24 -10.28 2.19 4.97
CA TYR A 24 -11.37 2.39 5.92
C TYR A 24 -11.88 3.83 5.93
N ARG A 25 -13.18 3.98 6.17
CA ARG A 25 -13.88 5.26 6.30
C ARG A 25 -14.80 5.24 7.52
N ALA A 26 -14.74 6.32 8.31
CA ALA A 26 -15.54 6.46 9.53
C ALA A 26 -17.03 6.74 9.25
N SER A 27 -17.41 7.20 8.05
CA SER A 27 -18.80 7.49 7.65
C SER A 27 -19.02 7.39 6.14
N GLU A 28 -20.30 7.31 5.70
CA GLU A 28 -20.69 7.34 4.27
C GLU A 28 -20.53 8.75 3.65
N GLU A 29 -20.65 9.80 4.46
CA GLU A 29 -20.71 11.20 4.04
C GLU A 29 -19.37 11.90 4.29
N HIS A 30 -18.36 11.61 3.47
CA HIS A 30 -17.23 12.51 3.25
C HIS A 30 -16.89 12.46 1.76
N ASP A 31 -16.94 13.63 1.13
CA ASP A 31 -16.65 13.86 -0.28
C ASP A 31 -15.35 13.12 -0.66
N PHE A 32 -15.37 12.26 -1.69
CA PHE A 32 -14.19 11.48 -2.14
C PHE A 32 -12.94 12.36 -2.40
N MET A 33 -13.14 13.68 -2.51
CA MET A 33 -12.16 14.70 -2.87
C MET A 33 -11.72 15.59 -1.71
N LYS A 34 -12.31 15.49 -0.50
CA LYS A 34 -12.02 16.41 0.60
C LYS A 34 -11.88 15.71 1.95
N GLU A 35 -10.65 15.81 2.43
CA GLU A 35 -10.22 15.81 3.83
C GLU A 35 -9.83 14.50 4.51
N ASP A 36 -8.91 14.74 5.44
CA ASP A 36 -7.94 13.92 6.15
C ASP A 36 -8.61 12.76 6.95
N PRO A 37 -8.04 11.54 6.98
CA PRO A 37 -8.60 10.37 7.68
C PRO A 37 -8.67 10.47 9.22
N ASP A 38 -8.37 11.63 9.80
CA ASP A 38 -7.89 11.76 11.18
C ASP A 38 -9.03 11.89 12.20
N THR A 39 -9.69 10.77 12.54
CA THR A 39 -10.40 10.64 13.84
C THR A 39 -10.75 9.20 14.24
N ALA A 40 -10.51 8.21 13.38
CA ALA A 40 -10.58 6.81 13.78
C ALA A 40 -9.16 6.36 14.14
N THR A 41 -8.91 6.00 15.40
CA THR A 41 -7.62 5.44 15.82
C THR A 41 -7.24 4.33 14.84
N PHE A 42 -6.16 4.51 14.10
CA PHE A 42 -5.78 3.64 12.98
C PHE A 42 -5.72 2.16 13.40
N ASP A 43 -5.41 1.86 14.66
CA ASP A 43 -5.50 0.50 15.21
C ASP A 43 -6.93 -0.09 15.23
N VAL A 44 -7.95 0.72 15.55
CA VAL A 44 -9.36 0.30 15.50
C VAL A 44 -9.79 0.10 14.05
N VAL A 45 -9.26 0.93 13.15
CA VAL A 45 -9.46 0.84 11.70
C VAL A 45 -8.87 -0.44 11.14
N SER A 46 -7.58 -0.70 11.35
CA SER A 46 -6.91 -1.92 10.92
C SER A 46 -7.63 -3.13 11.52
N LYS A 47 -7.93 -3.15 12.83
CA LYS A 47 -8.68 -4.25 13.46
C LYS A 47 -10.08 -4.45 12.87
N GLY A 48 -10.77 -3.37 12.48
CA GLY A 48 -12.05 -3.44 11.78
C GLY A 48 -11.92 -4.02 10.37
N LEU A 49 -10.88 -3.62 9.64
CA LEU A 49 -10.53 -4.13 8.31
C LEU A 49 -10.19 -5.62 8.34
N LEU A 50 -9.53 -6.13 9.39
CA LEU A 50 -9.28 -7.57 9.55
C LEU A 50 -10.56 -8.41 9.70
N CYS A 51 -11.67 -7.80 10.13
CA CYS A 51 -12.95 -8.50 10.25
C CYS A 51 -13.64 -8.71 8.90
N ILE A 52 -13.15 -8.04 7.84
CA ILE A 52 -13.71 -8.15 6.50
C ILE A 52 -13.04 -9.33 5.81
N ASN A 53 -13.87 -10.25 5.32
CA ASN A 53 -13.37 -11.36 4.53
C ASN A 53 -12.86 -10.80 3.17
N PRO A 54 -11.54 -10.83 2.88
CA PRO A 54 -11.02 -10.27 1.65
C PRO A 54 -11.66 -10.89 0.40
N ASP A 55 -11.98 -12.19 0.44
CA ASP A 55 -12.60 -12.89 -0.70
C ASP A 55 -13.95 -12.29 -1.10
N THR A 56 -14.67 -11.66 -0.16
CA THR A 56 -15.97 -11.04 -0.43
C THR A 56 -15.83 -9.67 -1.10
N VAL A 57 -14.66 -9.04 -0.98
CA VAL A 57 -14.42 -7.65 -1.39
C VAL A 57 -13.49 -7.55 -2.59
N THR A 58 -12.41 -8.33 -2.59
CA THR A 58 -11.36 -8.32 -3.63
C THR A 58 -11.43 -9.54 -4.56
N GLY A 59 -12.35 -10.48 -4.28
CA GLY A 59 -12.48 -11.71 -5.05
C GLY A 59 -11.20 -12.55 -4.98
N PRO A 60 -10.62 -12.97 -6.12
CA PRO A 60 -9.39 -13.76 -6.12
C PRO A 60 -8.12 -12.93 -5.88
N HIS A 61 -8.21 -11.59 -5.92
CA HIS A 61 -7.06 -10.71 -5.92
C HIS A 61 -6.58 -10.38 -4.50
N PRO A 62 -5.26 -10.16 -4.29
CA PRO A 62 -4.72 -9.73 -3.01
C PRO A 62 -5.31 -8.39 -2.57
N ALA A 63 -5.56 -8.29 -1.27
CA ALA A 63 -5.95 -7.06 -0.60
C ALA A 63 -4.72 -6.40 0.03
N PHE A 64 -4.50 -5.12 -0.26
CA PHE A 64 -3.46 -4.32 0.35
C PHE A 64 -4.04 -3.67 1.61
N PHE A 65 -3.35 -3.86 2.74
CA PHE A 65 -3.76 -3.36 4.04
C PHE A 65 -2.66 -2.55 4.67
N ASN A 66 -3.03 -1.36 5.14
CA ASN A 66 -2.14 -0.46 5.82
C ASN A 66 -2.10 -0.85 7.31
N PHE A 67 -0.90 -0.99 7.83
CA PHE A 67 -0.67 -1.37 9.23
C PHE A 67 0.10 -0.27 9.95
N THR A 68 -0.40 0.16 11.12
CA THR A 68 0.38 1.01 12.03
C THR A 68 1.63 0.28 12.50
N GLU A 69 2.64 1.05 12.91
CA GLU A 69 3.79 0.55 13.66
C GLU A 69 3.34 -0.35 14.83
N GLN A 70 2.38 0.08 15.65
CA GLN A 70 1.88 -0.72 16.77
C GLN A 70 1.30 -2.06 16.31
N SER A 71 0.48 -2.09 15.25
CA SER A 71 -0.12 -3.33 14.77
C SER A 71 0.90 -4.30 14.16
N LEU A 72 1.95 -3.78 13.51
CA LEU A 72 3.10 -4.56 13.04
C LEU A 72 3.87 -5.17 14.22
N LEU A 73 4.16 -4.36 15.24
CA LEU A 73 4.81 -4.81 16.48
C LEU A 73 3.94 -5.80 17.26
N GLU A 74 2.62 -5.73 17.16
CA GLU A 74 1.70 -6.73 17.73
C GLU A 74 1.60 -8.02 16.87
N ARG A 75 2.33 -8.10 15.73
CA ARG A 75 2.30 -9.20 14.76
C ARG A 75 0.90 -9.45 14.21
N LEU A 76 0.08 -8.40 14.16
CA LEU A 76 -1.30 -8.49 13.72
C LEU A 76 -1.45 -9.03 12.28
N PRO A 77 -0.58 -8.71 11.30
CA PRO A 77 -0.69 -9.29 9.96
C PRO A 77 -0.61 -10.83 9.94
N LEU A 78 0.10 -11.45 10.89
CA LEU A 78 0.23 -12.91 11.00
C LEU A 78 -1.09 -13.61 11.32
N SER A 79 -2.11 -12.86 11.74
CA SER A 79 -3.46 -13.38 11.96
C SER A 79 -4.27 -13.55 10.66
N LEU A 80 -3.77 -13.05 9.53
CA LEU A 80 -4.42 -13.12 8.22
C LEU A 80 -3.71 -14.08 7.28
N PRO A 81 -4.40 -14.69 6.30
CA PRO A 81 -3.75 -15.55 5.32
C PRO A 81 -2.80 -14.76 4.40
N ALA A 82 -1.50 -15.07 4.45
CA ALA A 82 -0.45 -14.42 3.64
C ALA A 82 -0.76 -14.42 2.13
N SER A 83 -1.38 -15.47 1.61
CA SER A 83 -1.75 -15.58 0.20
C SER A 83 -2.86 -14.62 -0.25
N LYS A 84 -3.48 -13.90 0.68
CA LYS A 84 -4.61 -13.01 0.39
C LYS A 84 -4.30 -11.55 0.65
N ILE A 85 -3.17 -11.25 1.29
CA ILE A 85 -2.87 -9.88 1.71
C ILE A 85 -1.47 -9.43 1.31
N THR A 86 -1.35 -8.14 1.05
CA THR A 86 -0.09 -7.42 1.02
C THR A 86 -0.06 -6.48 2.23
N VAL A 87 1.02 -6.55 3.00
CA VAL A 87 1.23 -5.71 4.18
C VAL A 87 1.84 -4.39 3.73
N GLU A 88 1.11 -3.29 3.87
CA GLU A 88 1.64 -1.95 3.58
C GLU A 88 2.23 -1.31 4.83
N ILE A 89 3.49 -0.91 4.72
CA ILE A 89 4.23 -0.15 5.73
C ILE A 89 4.07 1.33 5.41
N LEU A 90 3.45 2.07 6.31
CA LEU A 90 3.22 3.51 6.17
C LEU A 90 4.53 4.31 6.13
N GLU A 91 4.47 5.47 5.48
CA GLU A 91 5.60 6.36 5.24
C GLU A 91 6.17 7.01 6.50
N ASP A 92 5.37 7.10 7.57
CA ASP A 92 5.76 7.70 8.85
C ASP A 92 6.51 6.71 9.76
N ILE A 93 6.48 5.42 9.44
CA ILE A 93 7.15 4.36 10.19
C ILE A 93 8.65 4.42 9.94
N LYS A 94 9.43 4.44 11.02
CA LYS A 94 10.88 4.52 10.98
C LYS A 94 11.53 3.18 11.25
N GLY A 95 12.70 3.01 10.68
CA GLY A 95 13.58 1.88 10.89
C GLY A 95 14.01 1.73 12.34
N SER A 96 13.82 0.53 12.88
CA SER A 96 14.34 0.08 14.16
C SER A 96 14.71 -1.40 14.06
N ASP A 97 15.58 -1.88 14.94
CA ASP A 97 15.93 -3.30 15.01
C ASP A 97 14.69 -4.17 15.21
N GLU A 98 13.73 -3.70 16.02
CA GLU A 98 12.47 -4.39 16.25
C GLU A 98 11.60 -4.46 14.99
N MET A 99 11.50 -3.36 14.24
CA MET A 99 10.73 -3.33 13.00
C MET A 99 11.35 -4.25 11.94
N VAL A 100 12.68 -4.25 11.80
CA VAL A 100 13.37 -5.18 10.88
C VAL A 100 13.11 -6.63 11.23
N GLU A 101 13.03 -6.96 12.53
CA GLU A 101 12.70 -8.31 12.97
C GLU A 101 11.25 -8.69 12.59
N VAL A 102 10.30 -7.75 12.73
CA VAL A 102 8.93 -7.94 12.26
C VAL A 102 8.86 -8.14 10.75
N LEU A 103 9.52 -7.29 9.96
CA LEU A 103 9.53 -7.43 8.50
C LEU A 103 10.16 -8.75 8.06
N ARG A 104 11.24 -9.19 8.73
CA ARG A 104 11.86 -10.49 8.47
C ARG A 104 10.90 -11.63 8.75
N GLU A 105 10.21 -11.61 9.89
CA GLU A 105 9.22 -12.63 10.27
C GLU A 105 8.06 -12.70 9.25
N LEU A 106 7.59 -11.56 8.76
CA LEU A 106 6.58 -11.47 7.71
C LEU A 106 7.09 -12.10 6.40
N LYS A 107 8.32 -11.79 5.97
CA LYS A 107 8.91 -12.39 4.77
C LYS A 107 9.09 -13.90 4.89
N GLU A 108 9.59 -14.37 6.04
CA GLU A 108 9.76 -15.80 6.32
C GLU A 108 8.41 -16.54 6.36
N SER A 109 7.34 -15.85 6.75
CA SER A 109 5.97 -16.36 6.76
C SER A 109 5.26 -16.26 5.39
N GLY A 110 5.94 -15.75 4.36
CA GLY A 110 5.45 -15.71 2.97
C GLY A 110 4.56 -14.52 2.63
N TYR A 111 4.56 -13.46 3.43
CA TYR A 111 3.82 -12.24 3.11
C TYR A 111 4.52 -11.41 2.03
N GLN A 112 3.70 -10.75 1.22
CA GLN A 112 4.15 -9.64 0.37
C GLN A 112 4.16 -8.35 1.20
N ILE A 113 5.20 -7.54 1.05
CA ILE A 113 5.35 -6.25 1.75
C ILE A 113 5.43 -5.12 0.73
N ALA A 114 4.61 -4.10 0.94
CA ALA A 114 4.65 -2.85 0.19
C ALA A 114 5.11 -1.70 1.11
N LEU A 115 5.94 -0.81 0.59
CA LEU A 115 6.27 0.46 1.25
C LEU A 115 5.39 1.57 0.65
N ASP A 116 4.56 2.19 1.49
CA ASP A 116 3.55 3.17 1.09
C ASP A 116 4.14 4.59 0.97
N ASP A 117 3.64 5.39 0.01
CA ASP A 117 4.06 6.78 -0.28
C ASP A 117 5.58 7.02 -0.08
N PHE A 118 6.43 6.10 -0.58
CA PHE A 118 7.80 5.94 -0.08
C PHE A 118 8.76 7.05 -0.51
N VAL A 119 9.36 7.71 0.49
CA VAL A 119 10.47 8.65 0.31
C VAL A 119 11.72 8.08 0.92
N LEU A 120 12.68 7.69 0.08
CA LEU A 120 13.89 7.01 0.55
C LEU A 120 14.78 7.97 1.35
N ASP A 121 15.06 7.61 2.59
CA ASP A 121 16.05 8.29 3.44
C ASP A 121 16.75 7.31 4.39
N HIS A 122 17.67 7.83 5.21
CA HIS A 122 18.46 6.98 6.10
C HIS A 122 17.63 6.29 7.19
N SER A 123 16.47 6.85 7.54
CA SER A 123 15.60 6.29 8.57
C SER A 123 14.80 5.08 8.09
N ASN A 124 14.63 4.88 6.77
CA ASN A 124 13.80 3.80 6.22
C ASN A 124 14.53 2.91 5.20
N GLU A 125 15.79 3.20 4.85
CA GLU A 125 16.57 2.39 3.90
C GLU A 125 16.70 0.91 4.32
N MET A 126 16.64 0.62 5.62
CA MET A 126 16.70 -0.75 6.17
C MET A 126 15.46 -1.59 5.83
N PHE A 127 14.39 -0.99 5.31
CA PHE A 127 13.19 -1.71 4.86
C PHE A 127 13.33 -2.24 3.43
N LEU A 128 14.21 -1.66 2.61
CA LEU A 128 14.40 -2.05 1.21
C LEU A 128 14.66 -3.55 0.97
N PRO A 129 15.44 -4.26 1.82
CA PRO A 129 15.65 -5.71 1.64
C PRO A 129 14.38 -6.56 1.79
N PHE A 130 13.32 -6.01 2.39
CA PHE A 130 12.07 -6.70 2.67
C PHE A 130 10.94 -6.29 1.73
N ALA A 131 11.11 -5.21 0.97
CA ALA A 131 10.06 -4.70 0.09
C ALA A 131 9.90 -5.57 -1.17
N ASP A 132 8.67 -5.96 -1.47
CA ASP A 132 8.30 -6.55 -2.77
C ASP A 132 7.71 -5.50 -3.72
N ILE A 133 7.10 -4.45 -3.14
CA ILE A 133 6.48 -3.34 -3.85
C ILE A 133 6.92 -2.05 -3.17
N ILE A 134 7.29 -1.05 -3.97
CA ILE A 134 7.46 0.33 -3.50
C ILE A 134 6.41 1.18 -4.20
N LYS A 135 5.51 1.76 -3.40
CA LYS A 135 4.47 2.68 -3.84
C LYS A 135 5.02 4.10 -3.83
N VAL A 136 4.67 4.86 -4.86
CA VAL A 136 5.20 6.19 -5.10
C VAL A 136 4.07 7.11 -5.49
N ASP A 137 3.84 8.14 -4.66
CA ASP A 137 2.98 9.27 -5.00
C ASP A 137 3.49 9.96 -6.27
N TRP A 138 2.78 9.80 -7.38
CA TRP A 138 3.20 10.39 -8.65
C TRP A 138 3.16 11.92 -8.65
N GLN A 139 2.24 12.51 -7.88
CA GLN A 139 1.99 13.95 -7.85
C GLN A 139 2.98 14.67 -6.94
N ASN A 140 3.38 14.04 -5.83
CA ASN A 140 4.21 14.67 -4.80
C ASN A 140 5.67 14.22 -4.80
N SER A 141 6.01 13.09 -5.45
CA SER A 141 7.39 12.60 -5.46
C SER A 141 8.33 13.49 -6.27
N SER A 142 9.42 13.92 -5.62
CA SER A 142 10.49 14.64 -6.30
C SER A 142 11.26 13.73 -7.27
N SER A 143 11.80 14.32 -8.36
CA SER A 143 12.64 13.58 -9.30
C SER A 143 13.87 12.95 -8.63
N ALA A 144 14.44 13.61 -7.62
CA ALA A 144 15.57 13.08 -6.86
C ALA A 144 15.19 11.84 -6.04
N ASN A 145 13.98 11.80 -5.46
CA ASN A 145 13.48 10.61 -4.76
C ASN A 145 13.30 9.45 -5.74
N LEU A 146 12.65 9.71 -6.87
CA LEU A 146 12.44 8.72 -7.93
C LEU A 146 13.76 8.11 -8.42
N GLU A 147 14.76 8.95 -8.70
CA GLU A 147 16.09 8.48 -9.10
C GLU A 147 16.70 7.56 -8.05
N ARG A 148 16.66 7.93 -6.77
CA ARG A 148 17.22 7.12 -5.68
C ARG A 148 16.50 5.77 -5.53
N ILE A 149 15.18 5.74 -5.66
CA ILE A 149 14.40 4.49 -5.61
C ILE A 149 14.72 3.61 -6.83
N ILE A 150 14.78 4.18 -8.03
CA ILE A 150 15.13 3.42 -9.24
C ILE A 150 16.56 2.88 -9.16
N GLU A 151 17.50 3.64 -8.60
CA GLU A 151 18.87 3.19 -8.38
C GLU A 151 18.97 2.04 -7.38
N SER A 152 18.13 2.02 -6.33
CA SER A 152 18.13 0.94 -5.34
C SER A 152 17.73 -0.42 -5.92
N ARG A 153 17.04 -0.44 -7.07
CA ARG A 153 16.75 -1.68 -7.84
C ARG A 153 18.00 -2.43 -8.32
N ARG A 154 19.19 -1.81 -8.26
CA ARG A 154 20.46 -2.51 -8.54
C ARG A 154 20.83 -3.51 -7.44
N LEU A 155 20.30 -3.32 -6.23
CA LEU A 155 20.60 -4.12 -5.05
C LEU A 155 19.41 -4.95 -4.58
N TYR A 156 18.20 -4.46 -4.83
CA TYR A 156 16.95 -5.06 -4.34
C TYR A 156 15.99 -5.30 -5.50
N ASP A 157 15.23 -6.39 -5.43
CA ASP A 157 14.24 -6.74 -6.46
C ASP A 157 12.83 -6.43 -5.93
N PHE A 158 12.17 -5.44 -6.54
CA PHE A 158 10.83 -5.02 -6.16
C PHE A 158 10.09 -4.39 -7.35
N TYR A 159 8.76 -4.51 -7.34
CA TYR A 159 7.87 -3.81 -8.26
C TYR A 159 7.71 -2.34 -7.85
N LEU A 160 7.54 -1.50 -8.85
CA LEU A 160 7.22 -0.09 -8.66
C LEU A 160 5.74 0.12 -8.95
N LEU A 161 5.04 0.72 -7.99
CA LEU A 161 3.64 1.08 -8.07
C LEU A 161 3.51 2.60 -8.11
N ALA A 162 2.95 3.14 -9.19
CA ALA A 162 2.70 4.58 -9.32
C ALA A 162 1.28 4.89 -8.86
N GLU A 163 1.14 5.78 -7.88
CA GLU A 163 -0.14 6.15 -7.28
C GLU A 163 -0.61 7.51 -7.74
N LYS A 164 -1.91 7.78 -7.51
CA LYS A 164 -2.53 9.10 -7.78
C LYS A 164 -2.36 9.52 -9.25
N LEU A 165 -2.41 8.55 -10.16
CA LEU A 165 -2.46 8.79 -11.61
C LEU A 165 -3.87 9.24 -12.02
N GLU A 166 -3.96 10.40 -12.64
CA GLU A 166 -5.21 11.06 -13.03
C GLU A 166 -5.43 11.04 -14.55
N SER A 167 -4.41 10.69 -15.34
CA SER A 167 -4.50 10.68 -16.80
C SER A 167 -3.73 9.56 -17.49
N ALA A 168 -4.17 9.22 -18.70
CA ALA A 168 -3.47 8.29 -19.59
C ALA A 168 -2.02 8.74 -19.88
N ALA A 169 -1.76 10.05 -19.94
CA ALA A 169 -0.43 10.58 -20.20
C ALA A 169 0.53 10.29 -19.04
N GLU A 170 0.06 10.43 -17.80
CA GLU A 170 0.85 10.08 -16.62
C GLU A 170 1.10 8.58 -16.54
N PHE A 171 0.07 7.75 -16.81
CA PHE A 171 0.23 6.30 -16.89
C PHE A 171 1.31 5.88 -17.90
N GLN A 172 1.26 6.40 -19.13
CA GLN A 172 2.27 6.09 -20.15
C GLN A 172 3.67 6.54 -19.74
N LYS A 173 3.77 7.71 -19.08
CA LYS A 173 5.05 8.22 -18.56
C LYS A 173 5.58 7.31 -17.44
N ALA A 174 4.77 6.96 -16.45
CA ALA A 174 5.15 6.05 -15.37
C ALA A 174 5.59 4.68 -15.93
N LYS A 175 4.82 4.11 -16.86
CA LYS A 175 5.17 2.86 -17.54
C LYS A 175 6.52 2.95 -18.26
N SER A 176 6.80 4.05 -18.95
CA SER A 176 8.09 4.27 -19.61
C SER A 176 9.29 4.40 -18.65
N MET A 177 9.02 4.75 -17.39
CA MET A 177 10.02 4.86 -16.31
C MET A 177 10.24 3.53 -15.58
N GLY A 178 9.59 2.44 -16.01
CA GLY A 178 9.78 1.10 -15.44
C GLY A 178 8.87 0.79 -14.25
N PHE A 179 7.81 1.57 -14.05
CA PHE A 179 6.70 1.18 -13.19
C PHE A 179 5.93 0.03 -13.83
N THR A 180 5.47 -0.91 -13.00
CA THR A 180 4.81 -2.15 -13.44
C THR A 180 3.43 -2.31 -12.83
N LEU A 181 3.16 -1.59 -11.75
CA LEU A 181 1.87 -1.52 -11.08
C LEU A 181 1.41 -0.06 -11.05
N PHE A 182 0.09 0.15 -11.05
CA PHE A 182 -0.50 1.47 -11.21
C PHE A 182 -1.79 1.58 -10.42
N GLN A 183 -2.02 2.76 -9.85
CA GLN A 183 -3.21 3.08 -9.10
C GLN A 183 -3.54 4.58 -9.27
N GLY A 184 -4.82 4.93 -9.27
CA GLY A 184 -5.27 6.31 -9.38
C GLY A 184 -6.65 6.44 -10.02
N TYR A 185 -7.21 7.65 -9.98
CA TYR A 185 -8.54 7.94 -10.52
C TYR A 185 -8.69 7.65 -12.01
N TYR A 186 -7.58 7.61 -12.76
CA TYR A 186 -7.58 7.15 -14.14
C TYR A 186 -8.08 5.70 -14.29
N PHE A 187 -7.76 4.80 -13.35
CA PHE A 187 -8.16 3.39 -13.38
C PHE A 187 -9.42 3.12 -12.58
N GLY A 188 -9.65 3.87 -11.51
CA GLY A 188 -10.84 3.77 -10.70
C GLY A 188 -10.74 4.59 -9.42
N CYS A 189 -11.82 5.30 -9.09
CA CYS A 189 -11.95 5.95 -7.80
C CYS A 189 -12.27 4.92 -6.71
N PRO A 190 -11.89 5.17 -5.43
CA PRO A 190 -12.31 4.35 -4.32
C PRO A 190 -13.84 4.17 -4.30
N GLN A 191 -14.31 2.93 -4.18
CA GLN A 191 -15.74 2.62 -4.11
C GLN A 191 -16.12 2.11 -2.72
N LEU A 192 -17.08 2.77 -2.07
CA LEU A 192 -17.61 2.33 -0.78
C LEU A 192 -18.32 0.99 -0.95
N MET A 193 -17.83 -0.02 -0.24
CA MET A 193 -18.51 -1.29 0.00
C MET A 193 -19.34 -1.16 1.27
N LYS A 194 -20.61 -1.58 1.19
CA LYS A 194 -21.56 -1.60 2.31
C LYS A 194 -21.60 -2.96 2.99
#